data_AF-A0A357CPK6-F1
#
_entry.id   AF-A0A357CPK6-F1
#
_cell.length_a   1.000
_cell.length_b   1.000
_cell.length_c   1.000
_cell.angle_alpha   90.00
_cell.angle_beta   90.00
_cell.angle_gamma   90.00
#
_symmetry.space_group_name_H-M   'P 1'
#
loop_
_entity.id
_entity.type
_entity.pdbx_description
1 polymer ?
#
loop_
_entity_poly.entity_id
_entity_poly.type
_entity_poly.pdbx_seq_one_letter_code
_entity_poly.pdbx_strand_id
1 'polypeptide(L)'
;LIERYYQRHYVNIDREEFDKWLESLVPPTVDIVRGSIYRSHVVHKEFVKIRFSKGIEDYEVKVKMIIGADGAFSKVRRTSFPNQNVPKKYVAVQEWFETSQNVNYYGAIFDREITDFYSWIIPKENFLIVGSALLPNKDVHKKFELLKLKLKDYGFELNKSIRKNGAYILRPQAVNQIQIGSGRIGLIGEAAGFISPSSAEGLSYAFKSALALSNALSEGIESWQDLYKKNTAKLRRNIILKNLKSPFMYNTILRKFVMKSGLK
;
A
#
# COMPACT_ATOMS: atom_id res chain seq x y z
N LEU A 1 -0.90 -19.67 -22.90
CA LEU A 1 -1.39 -18.69 -21.92
C LEU A 1 -2.77 -19.15 -21.42
N ILE A 2 -3.17 -18.89 -20.18
CA ILE A 2 -4.57 -19.08 -19.73
C ILE A 2 -5.04 -17.73 -19.22
N GLU A 3 -6.19 -17.27 -19.70
CA GLU A 3 -6.79 -15.99 -19.35
C GLU A 3 -8.21 -16.19 -18.85
N ARG A 4 -8.69 -15.22 -18.07
CA ARG A 4 -10.06 -15.23 -17.57
C ARG A 4 -10.55 -13.81 -17.34
N TYR A 5 -11.71 -13.53 -17.91
CA TYR A 5 -12.42 -12.28 -17.72
C TYR A 5 -13.54 -12.46 -16.69
N TYR A 6 -13.66 -11.49 -15.80
CA TYR A 6 -14.75 -11.41 -14.84
C TYR A 6 -15.02 -9.94 -14.54
N GLN A 7 -16.28 -9.61 -14.30
CA GLN A 7 -16.67 -8.25 -14.04
C GLN A 7 -16.38 -7.87 -12.58
N ARG A 8 -15.75 -6.71 -12.40
CA ARG A 8 -15.66 -6.00 -11.13
C ARG A 8 -15.79 -4.51 -11.38
N HIS A 9 -16.40 -3.81 -10.43
CA HIS A 9 -16.49 -2.37 -10.45
C HIS A 9 -15.26 -1.78 -9.76
N TYR A 10 -14.45 -1.06 -10.52
CA TYR A 10 -13.31 -0.31 -10.03
C TYR A 10 -13.52 1.15 -10.38
N VAL A 11 -13.14 2.03 -9.46
CA VAL A 11 -13.04 3.47 -9.74
C VAL A 11 -11.57 3.75 -10.08
N ASN A 12 -11.31 4.25 -11.28
CA ASN A 12 -10.00 4.79 -11.64
C ASN A 12 -9.94 6.23 -11.15
N ILE A 13 -8.98 6.53 -10.29
CA ILE A 13 -8.89 7.84 -9.63
C ILE A 13 -7.51 8.43 -9.92
N ASP A 14 -7.42 9.74 -10.13
CA ASP A 14 -6.15 10.42 -10.02
C ASP A 14 -5.73 10.52 -8.55
N ARG A 15 -4.63 9.85 -8.21
CA ARG A 15 -4.18 9.73 -6.83
C ARG A 15 -3.76 11.07 -6.24
N GLU A 16 -3.14 11.94 -7.03
CA GLU A 16 -2.68 13.23 -6.53
C GLU A 16 -3.87 14.15 -6.24
N GLU A 17 -4.82 14.23 -7.17
CA GLU A 17 -6.02 15.06 -6.99
C GLU A 17 -6.94 14.51 -5.89
N PHE A 18 -7.05 13.19 -5.75
CA PHE A 18 -7.81 12.58 -4.67
C PHE A 18 -7.19 12.84 -3.30
N ASP A 19 -5.88 12.72 -3.18
CA ASP A 19 -5.20 12.98 -1.91
C ASP A 19 -5.29 14.49 -1.54
N LYS A 20 -5.16 15.40 -2.53
CA LYS A 20 -5.42 16.85 -2.33
C LYS A 20 -6.86 17.13 -1.89
N TRP A 21 -7.84 16.46 -2.52
CA TRP A 21 -9.24 16.59 -2.13
C TRP A 21 -9.47 16.12 -0.69
N LEU A 22 -8.92 14.98 -0.27
CA LEU A 22 -9.02 14.49 1.11
C LEU A 22 -8.40 15.48 2.10
N GLU A 23 -7.25 16.07 1.77
CA GLU A 23 -6.62 17.10 2.59
C GLU A 23 -7.50 18.35 2.71
N SER A 24 -8.21 18.74 1.64
CA SER A 24 -9.13 19.88 1.67
C SER A 24 -10.33 19.69 2.61
N LEU A 25 -10.63 18.45 3.00
CA LEU A 25 -11.70 18.13 3.96
C LEU A 25 -11.24 18.29 5.42
N VAL A 26 -9.95 18.49 5.67
CA VAL A 26 -9.42 18.65 7.03
C VAL A 26 -9.91 20.00 7.60
N PRO A 27 -10.52 20.02 8.80
CA PRO A 27 -11.10 21.24 9.34
C PRO A 27 -10.03 22.28 9.70
N PRO A 28 -10.35 23.59 9.70
CA PRO A 28 -9.40 24.66 10.02
C PRO A 28 -8.81 24.59 11.44
N THR A 29 -9.38 23.77 12.32
CA THR A 29 -8.88 23.52 13.69
C THR A 29 -7.64 22.61 13.73
N VAL A 30 -7.23 22.03 12.60
CA VAL A 30 -6.05 21.17 12.49
C VAL A 30 -4.92 21.94 11.82
N ASP A 31 -3.78 22.04 12.51
CA ASP A 31 -2.58 22.63 11.95
C ASP A 31 -1.94 21.71 10.91
N ILE A 32 -1.81 22.17 9.66
CA ILE A 32 -1.15 21.44 8.57
C ILE A 32 0.19 22.09 8.24
N VAL A 33 1.28 21.37 8.51
CA VAL A 33 2.64 21.81 8.17
C VAL A 33 3.14 21.08 6.93
N ARG A 34 2.86 21.65 5.75
CA ARG A 34 3.33 21.14 4.45
C ARG A 34 4.84 21.32 4.26
N GLY A 35 5.42 20.49 3.40
CA GLY A 35 6.86 20.52 3.10
C GLY A 35 7.75 20.17 4.29
N SER A 36 7.20 19.47 5.28
CA SER A 36 7.93 19.02 6.46
C SER A 36 8.40 17.57 6.34
N ILE A 37 9.51 17.25 6.98
CA ILE A 37 10.10 15.91 7.00
C ILE A 37 10.29 15.47 8.44
N TYR A 38 9.59 14.40 8.83
CA TYR A 38 9.74 13.77 10.13
C TYR A 38 11.18 13.23 10.34
N ARG A 39 11.84 13.64 11.43
CA ARG A 39 13.22 13.27 11.75
C ARG A 39 13.32 12.23 12.84
N SER A 40 12.72 12.45 14.00
CA SER A 40 12.78 11.51 15.13
C SER A 40 11.70 11.80 16.16
N HIS A 41 11.51 10.89 17.10
CA HIS A 41 10.72 11.13 18.30
C HIS A 41 11.37 10.49 19.52
N VAL A 42 11.07 11.02 20.71
CA VAL A 42 11.41 10.43 22.01
C VAL A 42 10.13 10.38 22.84
N VAL A 43 9.82 9.20 23.37
CA VAL A 43 8.64 8.99 24.21
C VAL A 43 9.01 9.26 25.67
N HIS A 44 8.23 10.13 26.32
CA HIS A 44 8.25 10.36 27.76
C HIS A 44 6.93 9.86 28.37
N LYS A 45 6.87 9.83 29.70
CA LYS A 45 5.69 9.36 30.43
C LYS A 45 4.41 10.13 30.05
N GLU A 46 4.50 11.46 29.94
CA GLU A 46 3.34 12.35 29.72
C GLU A 46 3.22 12.89 28.28
N PHE A 47 4.27 12.80 27.48
CA PHE A 47 4.30 13.38 26.13
C PHE A 47 5.28 12.64 25.21
N VAL A 48 5.17 12.92 23.91
CA VAL A 48 6.14 12.54 22.88
C VAL A 48 6.77 13.82 22.37
N LYS A 49 8.10 13.88 22.37
CA LYS A 49 8.87 14.94 21.75
C LYS A 49 9.13 14.55 20.29
N ILE A 50 8.69 15.34 19.33
CA ILE A 50 8.87 15.10 17.89
C ILE A 50 9.85 16.12 17.34
N ARG A 51 10.75 15.66 16.47
CA ARG A 51 11.60 16.52 15.64
C ARG A 51 11.24 16.36 14.17
N PHE A 52 11.10 17.47 13.47
CA PHE A 52 10.88 17.52 12.03
C PHE A 52 11.60 18.73 11.43
N SER A 53 11.95 18.66 10.15
CA SER A 53 12.55 19.79 9.43
C SER A 53 11.55 20.40 8.46
N LYS A 54 11.61 21.70 8.21
CA LYS A 54 10.88 22.38 7.13
C LYS A 54 11.86 23.31 6.41
N GLY A 55 12.14 23.02 5.14
CA GLY A 55 13.27 23.65 4.45
C GLY A 55 14.60 23.27 5.12
N ILE A 56 15.37 24.28 5.52
CA ILE A 56 16.67 24.10 6.19
C ILE A 56 16.56 24.12 7.73
N GLU A 57 15.40 24.47 8.26
CA GLU A 57 15.18 24.64 9.70
C GLU A 57 14.69 23.36 10.35
N ASP A 58 15.16 23.10 11.57
CA ASP A 58 14.71 22.01 12.43
C ASP A 58 13.79 22.54 13.53
N TYR A 59 12.72 21.80 13.78
CA TYR A 59 11.69 22.13 14.74
C TYR A 59 11.52 21.01 15.75
N GLU A 60 11.15 21.36 16.97
CA GLU A 60 10.81 20.43 18.04
C GLU A 60 9.45 20.78 18.65
N VAL A 61 8.57 19.78 18.77
CA VAL A 61 7.24 19.94 19.37
C VAL A 61 6.96 18.84 20.38
N LYS A 62 6.15 19.16 21.40
CA LYS A 62 5.63 18.18 22.37
C LYS A 62 4.18 17.89 22.05
N VAL A 63 3.84 16.61 21.92
CA VAL A 63 2.47 16.14 21.67
C VAL A 63 2.10 15.04 22.66
N LYS A 64 0.80 14.77 22.84
CA LYS A 64 0.36 13.66 23.71
C LYS A 64 0.65 12.28 23.09
N MET A 65 0.62 12.19 21.76
CA MET A 65 0.73 10.95 21.00
C MET A 65 1.20 11.24 19.56
N ILE A 66 1.90 10.30 18.94
CA ILE A 66 2.24 10.32 17.50
C ILE A 66 1.51 9.20 16.76
N ILE A 67 0.95 9.51 15.59
CA ILE A 67 0.35 8.53 14.68
C ILE A 67 1.22 8.36 13.43
N GLY A 68 1.75 7.15 13.22
CA GLY A 68 2.45 6.79 11.99
C GLY A 68 1.45 6.47 10.87
N ALA A 69 1.31 7.41 9.94
CA ALA A 69 0.53 7.29 8.71
C ALA A 69 1.43 7.40 7.44
N ASP A 70 2.72 7.13 7.59
CA ASP A 70 3.80 7.37 6.62
C ASP A 70 4.08 6.17 5.69
N GLY A 71 3.07 5.35 5.43
CA GLY A 71 3.05 4.31 4.39
C GLY A 71 4.00 3.12 4.58
N ALA A 72 4.26 2.38 3.49
CA ALA A 72 5.08 1.16 3.47
C ALA A 72 6.49 1.30 4.04
N PHE A 73 7.07 2.51 3.94
CA PHE A 73 8.40 2.82 4.42
C PHE A 73 8.36 3.67 5.69
N SER A 74 7.40 3.38 6.57
CA SER A 74 7.18 4.10 7.82
C SER A 74 8.44 4.18 8.68
N LYS A 75 8.93 5.41 8.89
CA LYS A 75 10.03 5.70 9.81
C LYS A 75 9.53 5.66 11.26
N VAL A 76 8.29 6.09 11.51
CA VAL A 76 7.67 6.00 12.85
C VAL A 76 7.71 4.54 13.32
N ARG A 77 7.21 3.60 12.51
CA ARG A 77 7.25 2.17 12.86
C ARG A 77 8.66 1.65 13.12
N ARG A 78 9.61 1.92 12.21
CA ARG A 78 10.97 1.38 12.32
C ARG A 78 11.71 1.88 13.58
N THR A 79 11.51 3.15 13.93
CA THR A 79 12.12 3.73 15.14
C THR A 79 11.49 3.19 16.41
N SER A 80 10.16 3.06 16.43
CA SER A 80 9.43 2.63 17.64
C SER A 80 9.46 1.12 17.88
N PHE A 81 9.54 0.32 16.81
CA PHE A 81 9.37 -1.14 16.86
C PHE A 81 10.41 -1.89 16.01
N PRO A 82 11.73 -1.70 16.27
CA PRO A 82 12.79 -2.21 15.42
C PRO A 82 12.88 -3.75 15.36
N ASN A 83 12.47 -4.43 16.44
CA ASN A 83 12.62 -5.88 16.59
C ASN A 83 11.36 -6.68 16.22
N GLN A 84 10.42 -6.08 15.48
CA GLN A 84 9.18 -6.74 15.13
C GLN A 84 9.21 -7.40 13.76
N ASN A 85 8.40 -8.46 13.63
CA ASN A 85 8.12 -9.06 12.34
C ASN A 85 7.48 -8.03 11.41
N VAL A 86 8.12 -7.79 10.27
CA VAL A 86 7.63 -6.86 9.25
C VAL A 86 7.06 -7.64 8.05
N PRO A 87 6.04 -7.09 7.38
CA PRO A 87 5.57 -7.63 6.11
C PRO A 87 6.70 -7.71 5.07
N LYS A 88 6.56 -8.63 4.12
CA LYS A 88 7.48 -8.71 2.97
C LYS A 88 7.38 -7.42 2.15
N LYS A 89 8.52 -6.83 1.81
CA LYS A 89 8.61 -5.55 1.10
C LYS A 89 8.80 -5.77 -0.41
N TYR A 90 8.15 -4.93 -1.19
CA TYR A 90 8.25 -4.84 -2.64
C TYR A 90 8.45 -3.38 -3.06
N VAL A 91 8.90 -3.17 -4.29
CA VAL A 91 8.79 -1.88 -5.01
C VAL A 91 7.72 -2.06 -6.08
N ALA A 92 6.65 -1.28 -5.99
CA ALA A 92 5.73 -1.08 -7.09
C ALA A 92 6.35 -0.10 -8.07
N VAL A 93 6.67 -0.56 -9.28
CA VAL A 93 7.08 0.30 -10.39
C VAL A 93 5.93 0.38 -11.38
N GLN A 94 5.62 1.57 -11.87
CA GLN A 94 4.67 1.74 -12.96
C GLN A 94 5.14 2.79 -13.96
N GLU A 95 4.73 2.61 -15.21
CA GLU A 95 5.07 3.47 -16.34
C GLU A 95 3.81 3.71 -17.18
N TRP A 96 3.65 4.93 -17.67
CA TRP A 96 2.49 5.39 -18.43
C TRP A 96 2.88 5.49 -19.89
N PHE A 97 2.14 4.80 -20.75
CA PHE A 97 2.35 4.79 -22.19
C PHE A 97 1.18 5.45 -22.90
N GLU A 98 1.46 6.39 -23.80
CA GLU A 98 0.43 6.84 -24.75
C GLU A 98 0.03 5.67 -25.65
N THR A 99 -1.28 5.47 -25.81
CA THR A 99 -1.81 4.44 -26.70
C THR A 99 -3.15 4.86 -27.29
N SER A 100 -3.39 4.48 -28.55
CA SER A 100 -4.71 4.51 -29.18
C SER A 100 -5.42 3.15 -29.10
N GLN A 101 -4.77 2.13 -28.53
CA GLN A 101 -5.34 0.81 -28.38
C GLN A 101 -6.53 0.84 -27.42
N ASN A 102 -7.68 0.34 -27.87
CA ASN A 102 -8.88 0.26 -27.05
C ASN A 102 -8.81 -0.92 -26.07
N VAL A 103 -8.09 -0.72 -24.95
CA VAL A 103 -8.05 -1.67 -23.83
C VAL A 103 -9.14 -1.29 -22.84
N ASN A 104 -10.20 -2.10 -22.75
CA ASN A 104 -11.37 -1.82 -21.91
C ASN A 104 -11.44 -2.66 -20.62
N TYR A 105 -10.31 -3.22 -20.17
CA TYR A 105 -10.23 -4.07 -18.99
C TYR A 105 -8.98 -3.79 -18.16
N TYR A 106 -9.07 -4.06 -16.86
CA TYR A 106 -7.92 -4.12 -15.97
C TYR A 106 -7.30 -5.50 -16.05
N GLY A 107 -5.98 -5.58 -16.30
CA GLY A 107 -5.27 -6.85 -16.35
C GLY A 107 -4.46 -7.10 -15.09
N ALA A 108 -4.55 -8.31 -14.55
CA ALA A 108 -3.64 -8.83 -13.53
C ALA A 108 -2.81 -9.95 -14.16
N ILE A 109 -1.51 -9.71 -14.26
CA ILE A 109 -0.56 -10.57 -14.97
C ILE A 109 0.24 -11.36 -13.93
N PHE A 110 0.23 -12.68 -14.07
CA PHE A 110 0.93 -13.59 -13.17
C PHE A 110 2.04 -14.35 -13.91
N ASP A 111 3.22 -13.74 -13.94
CA ASP A 111 4.41 -14.32 -14.54
C ASP A 111 5.54 -14.47 -13.49
N ARG A 112 5.93 -15.72 -13.22
CA ARG A 112 6.96 -16.06 -12.21
C ARG A 112 8.36 -15.62 -12.64
N GLU A 113 8.59 -15.40 -13.93
CA GLU A 113 9.85 -14.83 -14.39
C GLU A 113 9.96 -13.34 -14.06
N ILE A 114 8.82 -12.66 -13.87
CA ILE A 114 8.76 -11.24 -13.50
C ILE A 114 8.70 -11.06 -11.98
N THR A 115 7.75 -11.70 -11.30
CA THR A 115 7.49 -11.51 -9.88
C THR A 115 6.76 -12.69 -9.22
N ASP A 116 6.91 -12.85 -7.90
CA ASP A 116 6.12 -13.77 -7.07
C ASP A 116 4.81 -13.13 -6.52
N PHE A 117 4.55 -11.88 -6.92
CA PHE A 117 3.30 -11.18 -6.66
C PHE A 117 2.52 -11.03 -7.97
N TYR A 118 2.30 -9.83 -8.49
CA TYR A 118 1.67 -9.66 -9.80
C TYR A 118 2.11 -8.37 -10.49
N SER A 119 1.89 -8.34 -11.79
CA SER A 119 1.99 -7.15 -12.63
C SER A 119 0.60 -6.74 -13.10
N TRP A 120 0.44 -5.50 -13.56
CA TRP A 120 -0.85 -4.99 -13.97
C TRP A 120 -0.76 -4.16 -15.25
N ILE A 121 -1.89 -4.11 -15.94
CA ILE A 121 -2.19 -3.14 -16.99
C ILE A 121 -3.49 -2.43 -16.60
N ILE A 122 -3.50 -1.10 -16.68
CA ILE A 122 -4.66 -0.29 -16.31
C ILE A 122 -4.87 0.74 -17.42
N PRO A 123 -5.98 0.66 -18.18
CA PRO A 123 -6.34 1.71 -19.10
C PRO A 123 -6.78 2.96 -18.33
N LYS A 124 -6.28 4.11 -18.75
CA LYS A 124 -6.62 5.41 -18.18
C LYS A 124 -6.62 6.45 -19.28
N GLU A 125 -7.81 6.80 -19.77
CA GLU A 125 -8.00 7.73 -20.89
C GLU A 125 -7.17 7.29 -22.11
N ASN A 126 -6.29 8.14 -22.63
CA ASN A 126 -5.41 7.86 -23.77
C ASN A 126 -4.09 7.17 -23.35
N PHE A 127 -4.04 6.61 -22.14
CA PHE A 127 -2.85 5.98 -21.58
C PHE A 127 -3.11 4.55 -21.15
N LEU A 128 -2.06 3.73 -21.28
CA LEU A 128 -1.96 2.42 -20.65
C LEU A 128 -0.90 2.47 -19.56
N ILE A 129 -1.31 2.23 -18.31
CA ILE A 129 -0.39 2.13 -17.18
C ILE A 129 0.04 0.68 -17.06
N VAL A 130 1.34 0.42 -17.24
CA VAL A 130 1.96 -0.88 -16.99
C VAL A 130 2.70 -0.82 -15.67
N GLY A 131 2.48 -1.78 -14.79
CA GLY A 131 3.22 -1.83 -13.53
C GLY A 131 3.47 -3.22 -12.99
N SER A 132 4.37 -3.31 -12.02
CA SER A 132 4.73 -4.57 -11.36
C SER A 132 5.14 -4.33 -9.91
N ALA A 133 4.74 -5.24 -9.04
CA ALA A 133 5.28 -5.35 -7.70
C ALA A 133 6.53 -6.24 -7.74
N LEU A 134 7.70 -5.68 -7.54
CA LEU A 134 9.00 -6.35 -7.71
C LEU A 134 9.75 -6.44 -6.38
N LEU A 135 10.60 -7.45 -6.24
CA LEU A 135 11.49 -7.54 -5.08
C LEU A 135 12.48 -6.35 -5.09
N PRO A 136 12.73 -5.69 -3.94
CA PRO A 136 13.60 -4.52 -3.85
C PRO A 136 15.08 -4.92 -3.95
N ASN A 137 15.53 -5.35 -5.13
CA ASN A 137 16.90 -5.77 -5.40
C ASN A 137 17.43 -5.17 -6.71
N LYS A 138 18.65 -5.55 -7.10
CA LYS A 138 19.31 -5.04 -8.31
C LYS A 138 18.58 -5.35 -9.62
N ASP A 139 17.67 -6.32 -9.64
CA ASP A 139 17.01 -6.78 -10.85
C ASP A 139 15.70 -6.04 -11.15
N VAL A 140 15.26 -5.07 -10.32
CA VAL A 140 13.99 -4.34 -10.49
C VAL A 140 13.83 -3.83 -11.92
N HIS A 141 14.83 -3.12 -12.45
CA HIS A 141 14.77 -2.58 -13.81
C HIS A 141 14.74 -3.69 -14.87
N LYS A 142 15.61 -4.69 -14.75
CA LYS A 142 15.67 -5.84 -15.66
C LYS A 142 14.34 -6.59 -15.74
N LYS A 143 13.70 -6.84 -14.59
CA LYS A 143 12.39 -7.52 -14.51
C LYS A 143 11.28 -6.68 -15.10
N PHE A 144 11.31 -5.37 -14.90
CA PHE A 144 10.31 -4.48 -15.49
C PHE A 144 10.45 -4.34 -17.01
N GLU A 145 11.68 -4.28 -17.53
CA GLU A 145 11.91 -4.31 -18.98
C GLU A 145 11.48 -5.64 -19.60
N LEU A 146 11.76 -6.78 -18.94
CA LEU A 146 11.27 -8.08 -19.39
C LEU A 146 9.74 -8.16 -19.45
N LEU A 147 9.04 -7.56 -18.47
CA LEU A 147 7.58 -7.45 -18.51
C LEU A 147 7.12 -6.68 -19.75
N LYS A 148 7.73 -5.54 -20.04
CA LYS A 148 7.36 -4.71 -21.20
C LYS A 148 7.61 -5.43 -22.52
N LEU A 149 8.74 -6.13 -22.66
CA LEU A 149 9.03 -6.96 -23.84
C LEU A 149 7.95 -8.03 -24.05
N LYS A 150 7.63 -8.80 -23.01
CA LYS A 150 6.58 -9.82 -23.07
C LYS A 150 5.21 -9.25 -23.41
N LEU A 151 4.88 -8.05 -22.92
CA LEU A 151 3.62 -7.37 -23.24
C LEU A 151 3.59 -6.86 -24.68
N LYS A 152 4.71 -6.38 -25.22
CA LYS A 152 4.83 -6.03 -26.65
C LYS A 152 4.63 -7.26 -27.54
N ASP A 153 5.27 -8.38 -27.19
CA ASP A 153 5.09 -9.66 -27.89
C ASP A 153 3.64 -10.17 -27.79
N TYR A 154 2.94 -9.78 -26.72
CA TYR A 154 1.51 -10.08 -26.54
C TYR A 154 0.57 -9.14 -27.33
N GLY A 155 1.10 -8.06 -27.93
CA GLY A 155 0.34 -7.11 -28.74
C GLY A 155 -0.04 -5.80 -28.06
N PHE A 156 0.59 -5.43 -26.94
CA PHE A 156 0.42 -4.10 -26.33
C PHE A 156 1.37 -3.07 -26.93
N GLU A 157 0.84 -1.88 -27.22
CA GLU A 157 1.63 -0.75 -27.73
C GLU A 157 2.28 0.03 -26.59
N LEU A 158 3.56 -0.22 -26.34
CA LEU A 158 4.35 0.44 -25.28
C LEU A 158 5.48 1.29 -25.89
N ASN A 159 5.10 2.25 -26.73
CA ASN A 159 6.03 2.99 -27.60
C ASN A 159 6.53 4.31 -26.99
N LYS A 160 5.62 5.09 -26.41
CA LYS A 160 5.94 6.42 -25.86
C LYS A 160 5.61 6.48 -24.37
N SER A 161 6.67 6.36 -23.56
CA SER A 161 6.58 6.55 -22.12
C SER A 161 6.55 8.04 -21.78
N ILE A 162 5.58 8.46 -20.97
CA ILE A 162 5.43 9.86 -20.54
C ILE A 162 5.70 10.04 -19.04
N ARG A 163 5.62 8.97 -18.25
CA ARG A 163 5.72 9.05 -16.80
C ARG A 163 6.14 7.71 -16.21
N LYS A 164 7.03 7.75 -15.22
CA LYS A 164 7.42 6.58 -14.44
C LYS A 164 7.36 6.92 -12.95
N ASN A 165 6.77 6.03 -12.17
CA ASN A 165 6.66 6.19 -10.72
C ASN A 165 7.10 4.91 -10.01
N GLY A 166 7.59 5.07 -8.78
CA GLY A 166 7.96 3.98 -7.91
C GLY A 166 7.49 4.25 -6.48
N ALA A 167 7.03 3.22 -5.79
CA ALA A 167 6.72 3.28 -4.36
C ALA A 167 7.04 1.96 -3.68
N TYR A 168 7.41 1.99 -2.41
CA TYR A 168 7.41 0.76 -1.61
C TYR A 168 5.98 0.30 -1.36
N ILE A 169 5.77 -1.00 -1.38
CA ILE A 169 4.55 -1.64 -0.89
C ILE A 169 4.90 -2.83 -0.01
N LEU A 170 3.97 -3.18 0.88
CA LEU A 170 4.08 -4.28 1.82
C LEU A 170 3.12 -5.41 1.46
N ARG A 171 3.50 -6.64 1.83
CA ARG A 171 2.65 -7.83 1.70
C ARG A 171 2.65 -8.60 3.02
N PRO A 172 1.63 -8.42 3.87
CA PRO A 172 1.54 -9.10 5.15
C PRO A 172 1.19 -10.58 4.95
N GLN A 173 2.11 -11.47 5.32
CA GLN A 173 1.97 -12.92 5.22
C GLN A 173 1.35 -13.53 6.50
N ALA A 174 1.39 -12.80 7.61
CA ALA A 174 0.83 -13.25 8.89
C ALA A 174 0.29 -12.07 9.72
N VAL A 175 -0.67 -12.33 10.62
CA VAL A 175 -1.29 -11.28 11.45
C VAL A 175 -0.31 -10.72 12.49
N ASN A 176 0.70 -11.49 12.90
CA ASN A 176 1.76 -11.01 13.79
C ASN A 176 2.70 -9.99 13.13
N GLN A 177 2.58 -9.76 11.82
CA GLN A 177 3.29 -8.69 11.10
C GLN A 177 2.52 -7.35 11.15
N ILE A 178 1.32 -7.34 11.73
CA ILE A 178 0.50 -6.14 11.91
C ILE A 178 0.84 -5.51 13.26
N GLN A 179 1.40 -4.30 13.20
CA GLN A 179 1.73 -3.51 14.38
C GLN A 179 0.78 -2.31 14.46
N ILE A 180 -0.04 -2.26 15.50
CA ILE A 180 -1.00 -1.17 15.73
C ILE A 180 -0.44 -0.02 16.57
N GLY A 181 0.70 -0.23 17.21
CA GLY A 181 1.38 0.74 18.07
C GLY A 181 1.43 0.32 19.53
N SER A 182 2.04 1.15 20.37
CA SER A 182 2.12 0.97 21.81
C SER A 182 2.25 2.28 22.57
N GLY A 183 1.61 2.39 23.74
CA GLY A 183 1.64 3.58 24.58
C GLY A 183 1.20 4.83 23.81
N ARG A 184 2.10 5.82 23.69
CA ARG A 184 1.87 7.09 22.99
C ARG A 184 2.22 7.06 21.49
N ILE A 185 2.27 5.88 20.88
CA ILE A 185 2.54 5.70 19.44
C ILE A 185 1.46 4.80 18.84
N GLY A 186 0.73 5.31 17.85
CA GLY A 186 -0.24 4.55 17.06
C GLY A 186 0.22 4.42 15.61
N LEU A 187 -0.17 3.35 14.92
CA LEU A 187 0.11 3.17 13.49
C LEU A 187 -1.19 2.85 12.74
N ILE A 188 -1.34 3.40 11.54
CA ILE A 188 -2.48 3.14 10.65
C ILE A 188 -2.01 2.78 9.25
N GLY A 189 -2.94 2.30 8.42
CA GLY A 189 -2.72 1.95 7.03
C GLY A 189 -1.52 1.02 6.84
N GLU A 190 -0.76 1.28 5.79
CA GLU A 190 0.36 0.43 5.45
C GLU A 190 1.53 0.52 6.45
N ALA A 191 1.67 1.64 7.18
CA ALA A 191 2.62 1.74 8.28
C ALA A 191 2.35 0.66 9.33
N ALA A 192 1.08 0.41 9.67
CA ALA A 192 0.67 -0.68 10.55
C ALA A 192 0.76 -2.08 9.90
N GLY A 193 0.97 -2.16 8.58
CA GLY A 193 0.89 -3.38 7.78
C GLY A 193 -0.50 -3.70 7.26
N PHE A 194 -1.48 -2.79 7.39
CA PHE A 194 -2.82 -2.96 6.85
C PHE A 194 -2.82 -2.67 5.33
N ILE A 195 -2.69 -3.74 4.56
CA ILE A 195 -2.78 -3.76 3.09
C ILE A 195 -3.20 -5.17 2.64
N SER A 196 -3.93 -5.27 1.53
CA SER A 196 -4.37 -6.56 0.99
C SER A 196 -3.18 -7.41 0.51
N PRO A 197 -2.94 -8.61 1.07
CA PRO A 197 -1.81 -9.46 0.67
C PRO A 197 -2.00 -10.16 -0.68
N SER A 198 -3.19 -10.09 -1.27
CA SER A 198 -3.54 -10.72 -2.54
C SER A 198 -3.83 -9.72 -3.67
N SER A 199 -3.84 -8.42 -3.41
CA SER A 199 -4.18 -7.42 -4.43
C SER A 199 -3.46 -6.09 -4.26
N ALA A 200 -2.60 -5.95 -3.24
CA ALA A 200 -1.93 -4.70 -2.88
C ALA A 200 -2.87 -3.48 -2.72
N GLU A 201 -4.17 -3.70 -2.56
CA GLU A 201 -5.14 -2.63 -2.30
C GLU A 201 -4.96 -2.15 -0.87
N GLY A 202 -4.64 -0.86 -0.72
CA GLY A 202 -4.30 -0.25 0.57
C GLY A 202 -5.20 0.90 1.02
N LEU A 203 -5.98 1.53 0.12
CA LEU A 203 -6.82 2.68 0.45
C LEU A 203 -7.92 2.31 1.45
N SER A 204 -8.64 1.21 1.18
CA SER A 204 -9.72 0.74 2.05
C SER A 204 -9.19 0.34 3.43
N TYR A 205 -7.99 -0.23 3.48
CA TYR A 205 -7.30 -0.58 4.72
C TYR A 205 -6.85 0.66 5.49
N ALA A 206 -6.26 1.65 4.80
CA ALA A 206 -5.87 2.93 5.37
C ALA A 206 -7.07 3.63 6.01
N PHE A 207 -8.16 3.85 5.27
CA PHE A 207 -9.35 4.52 5.81
C PHE A 207 -9.99 3.77 6.97
N LYS A 208 -10.17 2.45 6.85
CA LYS A 208 -10.78 1.64 7.92
C LYS A 208 -9.93 1.64 9.18
N SER A 209 -8.60 1.55 9.04
CA SER A 209 -7.68 1.57 10.17
C SER A 209 -7.55 2.96 10.79
N ALA A 210 -7.65 4.04 10.00
CA ALA A 210 -7.70 5.41 10.50
C ALA A 210 -8.98 5.65 11.32
N LEU A 211 -10.14 5.30 10.77
CA LEU A 211 -11.43 5.40 11.46
C LEU A 211 -11.46 4.55 12.74
N ALA A 212 -10.97 3.32 12.67
CA ALA A 212 -10.89 2.43 13.84
C ALA A 212 -10.02 3.00 14.96
N LEU A 213 -8.92 3.68 14.62
CA LEU A 213 -8.04 4.33 15.59
C LEU A 213 -8.67 5.60 16.15
N SER A 214 -9.26 6.43 15.28
CA SER A 214 -9.99 7.64 15.67
C SER A 214 -11.05 7.31 16.73
N ASN A 215 -11.90 6.31 16.45
CA ASN A 215 -12.93 5.87 17.39
C ASN A 215 -12.35 5.36 18.71
N ALA A 216 -11.19 4.69 18.68
CA ALA A 216 -10.54 4.21 19.90
C ALA A 216 -9.96 5.37 20.73
N LEU A 217 -9.42 6.40 20.07
CA LEU A 217 -8.86 7.58 20.74
C LEU A 217 -9.94 8.51 21.30
N SER A 218 -11.14 8.52 20.71
CA SER A 218 -12.30 9.25 21.25
C SER A 218 -12.70 8.76 22.65
N GLU A 219 -12.41 7.51 22.99
CA GLU A 219 -12.65 6.93 24.32
C GLU A 219 -11.50 7.19 25.32
N GLY A 220 -10.37 7.75 24.86
CA GLY A 220 -9.23 8.13 25.69
C GLY A 220 -7.90 7.50 25.28
N ILE A 221 -6.81 8.25 25.53
CA ILE A 221 -5.42 7.84 25.22
C ILE A 221 -4.92 6.70 26.13
N GLU A 222 -5.57 6.42 27.25
CA GLU A 222 -5.15 5.33 28.13
C GLU A 222 -5.71 3.96 27.69
N SER A 223 -6.85 3.93 26.98
CA SER A 223 -7.57 2.71 26.60
C SER A 223 -7.54 2.38 25.10
N TRP A 224 -6.97 3.28 24.27
CA TRP A 224 -7.07 3.18 22.81
C TRP A 224 -6.52 1.88 22.23
N GLN A 225 -5.50 1.26 22.83
CA GLN A 225 -4.81 0.11 22.23
C GLN A 225 -5.73 -1.11 22.11
N ASP A 226 -6.43 -1.45 23.18
CA ASP A 226 -7.33 -2.60 23.21
C ASP A 226 -8.58 -2.36 22.36
N LEU A 227 -9.11 -1.14 22.43
CA LEU A 227 -10.22 -0.71 21.57
C LEU A 227 -9.84 -0.74 20.09
N TYR A 228 -8.64 -0.27 19.74
CA TYR A 228 -8.18 -0.27 18.36
C TYR A 228 -7.92 -1.69 17.85
N LYS A 229 -7.37 -2.57 18.69
CA LYS A 229 -7.22 -4.00 18.39
C LYS A 229 -8.59 -4.64 18.10
N LYS A 230 -9.62 -4.35 18.91
CA LYS A 230 -10.99 -4.81 18.70
C LYS A 230 -11.57 -4.24 17.40
N ASN A 231 -11.45 -2.93 17.18
CA ASN A 231 -11.99 -2.24 16.01
C ASN A 231 -11.36 -2.71 14.69
N THR A 232 -10.10 -3.17 14.73
CA THR A 232 -9.38 -3.71 13.56
C THR A 232 -9.51 -5.21 13.37
N ALA A 233 -10.30 -5.93 14.19
CA ALA A 233 -10.46 -7.38 14.09
C ALA A 233 -10.95 -7.83 12.71
N LYS A 234 -11.86 -7.08 12.07
CA LYS A 234 -12.34 -7.36 10.71
C LYS A 234 -11.23 -7.23 9.66
N LEU A 235 -10.32 -6.26 9.79
CA LEU A 235 -9.16 -6.10 8.90
C LEU A 235 -8.19 -7.27 9.04
N ARG A 236 -7.89 -7.68 10.28
CA ARG A 236 -7.02 -8.84 10.56
C ARG A 236 -7.60 -10.13 10.00
N ARG A 237 -8.91 -10.37 10.20
CA ARG A 237 -9.62 -11.50 9.58
C ARG A 237 -9.56 -11.44 8.05
N ASN A 238 -9.71 -10.25 7.45
CA ASN A 238 -9.59 -10.12 6.00
C ASN A 238 -8.20 -10.53 5.51
N ILE A 239 -7.13 -10.07 6.18
CA ILE A 239 -5.75 -10.45 5.86
C ILE A 239 -5.56 -11.98 5.93
N ILE A 240 -6.08 -12.64 6.98
CA ILE A 240 -6.05 -14.11 7.08
C ILE A 240 -6.70 -14.75 5.85
N LEU A 241 -7.93 -14.37 5.53
CA LEU A 241 -8.67 -14.94 4.39
C LEU A 241 -7.96 -14.69 3.06
N LYS A 242 -7.36 -13.51 2.87
CA LYS A 242 -6.59 -13.17 1.67
C LYS A 242 -5.28 -13.94 1.58
N ASN A 243 -4.64 -14.25 2.72
CA ASN A 243 -3.47 -15.12 2.75
C ASN A 243 -3.82 -16.58 2.44
N LEU A 244 -4.96 -17.08 2.92
CA LEU A 244 -5.47 -18.41 2.52
C LEU A 244 -5.79 -18.48 1.02
N LYS A 245 -6.28 -17.39 0.43
CA LYS A 245 -6.53 -17.29 -1.02
C LYS A 245 -5.24 -17.20 -1.86
N SER A 246 -4.19 -16.58 -1.32
CA SER A 246 -2.98 -16.23 -2.08
C SER A 246 -2.30 -17.41 -2.79
N PRO A 247 -2.14 -18.61 -2.21
CA PRO A 247 -1.58 -19.76 -2.92
C PRO A 247 -2.30 -20.08 -4.23
N PHE A 248 -3.63 -20.01 -4.24
CA PHE A 248 -4.46 -20.27 -5.43
C PHE A 248 -4.35 -19.18 -6.50
N MET A 249 -3.79 -18.01 -6.16
CA MET A 249 -3.52 -16.94 -7.12
C MET A 249 -2.07 -16.99 -7.62
N TYR A 250 -1.10 -17.18 -6.74
CA TYR A 250 0.31 -16.96 -7.08
C TYR A 250 1.07 -18.25 -7.43
N ASN A 251 0.61 -19.42 -6.97
CA ASN A 251 1.15 -20.69 -7.43
C ASN A 251 0.60 -21.05 -8.81
N THR A 252 1.47 -21.29 -9.79
CA THR A 252 1.09 -21.58 -11.18
C THR A 252 0.17 -22.79 -11.32
N ILE A 253 0.45 -23.87 -10.56
CA ILE A 253 -0.30 -25.12 -10.65
C ILE A 253 -1.71 -24.92 -10.07
N LEU A 254 -1.79 -24.40 -8.85
CA LEU A 254 -3.08 -24.14 -8.18
C LEU A 254 -3.92 -23.14 -8.96
N ARG A 255 -3.31 -22.04 -9.45
CA ARG A 255 -4.00 -21.05 -10.29
C ARG A 255 -4.55 -21.70 -11.55
N LYS A 256 -3.79 -22.57 -12.23
CA LYS A 256 -4.24 -23.28 -13.44
C LYS A 256 -5.47 -24.15 -13.16
N PHE A 257 -5.50 -24.86 -12.04
CA PHE A 257 -6.69 -25.63 -11.64
C PHE A 257 -7.90 -24.74 -11.38
N VAL A 258 -7.74 -23.64 -10.63
CA VAL A 258 -8.83 -22.69 -10.34
C VAL A 258 -9.36 -22.02 -11.61
N MET A 259 -8.47 -21.69 -12.56
CA MET A 259 -8.89 -21.10 -13.83
C MET A 259 -9.67 -22.10 -14.70
N LYS A 260 -9.29 -23.39 -14.67
CA LYS A 260 -9.98 -24.46 -15.41
C LYS A 260 -11.30 -24.89 -14.78
N SER A 261 -11.46 -24.77 -13.47
CA SER A 261 -12.67 -25.23 -12.77
C SER A 261 -13.90 -24.34 -12.96
N GLY A 262 -13.75 -23.13 -13.53
CA GLY A 262 -14.86 -22.20 -13.70
C GLY A 262 -15.34 -21.53 -12.40
N LEU A 263 -14.76 -21.85 -11.24
CA LEU A 263 -15.07 -21.21 -9.95
C LEU A 263 -14.82 -19.71 -10.00
N LYS A 264 -15.86 -18.87 -9.89
CA LYS A 264 -15.75 -17.39 -9.87
C LYS A 264 -15.37 -16.86 -8.49
#